data_AF-A0A327J7P1-F1
#
_entry.id   AF-A0A327J7P1-F1
#
_cell.length_a   1.000
_cell.length_b   1.000
_cell.length_c   1.000
_cell.angle_alpha   90.00
_cell.angle_beta   90.00
_cell.angle_gamma   90.00
#
_symmetry.space_group_name_H-M   'P 1'
#
loop_
_entity.id
_entity.type
_entity.pdbx_description
1 polymer ?
#
loop_
_entity_poly.entity_id
_entity_poly.type
_entity_poly.pdbx_seq_one_letter_code
_entity_poly.pdbx_strand_id
1 'polypeptide(L)'
;MKRIILNTLILLSLLAFGTNVFATNSSRNLRTLYLTNNAIIYSVNIRTFNALDKNGNGIIEEKRGEQRGNFINAIKRLDELSSAGVNTIELMGVLPVGKIKALGTAGDLDAVVSFNQINPQLKTLRGKSVSDEMKRFVRECHKRNINVIVQLPAFAGYDMYLKNPTLFLKDENGKPLSPSDRNDVVIFNAGTADKVNNDVYNLYKGFIDMMLDMDIDGISVKNPETKPFWKSLITYARKYNSEMLFIAQTTNKEREELSKIMPVSSLNALLDAGFDGYYGKYNNIKNMLDANSIANLVKEDMTLSKKYNGKKKVCGNFVTQNDVSPRLTDGADYSKMLIWLSATLPLNTYYVDGLSTGDDYMYPLSNKRAIETFTDDKTYFMHRGQIDTFNFSRRPIGFNFDIYTDFVTANKLKQLIPDIISNGNFNQLKTNKPSTLAYSRSSGGNTMIVIVNLSKATMSGNKIKVPKISQKTESIPIKVMNIPLISQGTISTDLNPMEVQVLLFKNFEVK
;
A
#
# COMPACT_ATOMS: atom_id res chain seq x y z
N MET A 1 -18.22 12.56 26.15
CA MET A 1 -17.97 11.43 27.08
C MET A 1 -18.96 10.26 26.93
N LYS A 2 -20.30 10.47 26.88
CA LYS A 2 -21.27 9.35 26.73
C LYS A 2 -21.20 8.57 25.39
N ARG A 3 -20.76 9.21 24.30
CA ARG A 3 -20.60 8.58 22.97
C ARG A 3 -19.39 7.64 22.86
N ILE A 4 -18.37 7.86 23.69
CA ILE A 4 -17.14 7.04 23.71
C ILE A 4 -17.44 5.69 24.36
N ILE A 5 -18.15 5.70 25.49
CA ILE A 5 -18.49 4.49 26.25
C ILE A 5 -19.32 3.50 25.42
N LEU A 6 -20.23 3.99 24.56
CA LEU A 6 -21.10 3.13 23.75
C LEU A 6 -20.35 2.44 22.59
N ASN A 7 -19.43 3.15 21.91
CA ASN A 7 -18.62 2.56 20.83
C ASN A 7 -17.54 1.61 21.37
N THR A 8 -17.01 1.86 22.57
CA THR A 8 -16.05 0.95 23.21
C THR A 8 -16.73 -0.31 23.74
N LEU A 9 -17.98 -0.23 24.24
CA LEU A 9 -18.72 -1.42 24.73
C LEU A 9 -19.15 -2.38 23.61
N ILE A 10 -19.48 -1.89 22.42
CA ILE A 10 -19.86 -2.74 21.27
C ILE A 10 -18.64 -3.50 20.71
N LEU A 11 -17.44 -2.92 20.81
CA LEU A 11 -16.19 -3.64 20.48
C LEU A 11 -15.83 -4.69 21.56
N LEU A 12 -16.11 -4.40 22.83
CA LEU A 12 -15.89 -5.32 23.95
C LEU A 12 -16.83 -6.54 23.93
N SER A 13 -18.07 -6.42 23.42
CA SER A 13 -18.96 -7.57 23.25
C SER A 13 -18.57 -8.48 22.07
N LEU A 14 -17.81 -7.96 21.09
CA LEU A 14 -17.17 -8.75 20.04
C LEU A 14 -15.87 -9.42 20.51
N LEU A 15 -15.23 -8.91 21.57
CA LEU A 15 -14.02 -9.50 22.18
C LEU A 15 -14.32 -10.68 23.11
N ALA A 16 -15.59 -10.95 23.45
CA ALA A 16 -15.97 -12.00 24.40
C ALA A 16 -16.00 -13.42 23.80
N PHE A 17 -15.64 -13.62 22.53
CA PHE A 17 -15.72 -14.93 21.89
C PHE A 17 -14.46 -15.27 21.07
N GLY A 18 -13.76 -16.30 21.56
CA GLY A 18 -12.83 -17.11 20.78
C GLY A 18 -11.44 -16.49 20.57
N THR A 19 -10.64 -16.39 21.63
CA THR A 19 -9.20 -16.53 21.46
C THR A 19 -8.91 -17.97 21.03
N ASN A 20 -9.07 -18.26 19.75
CA ASN A 20 -8.20 -19.24 19.15
C ASN A 20 -6.80 -18.65 19.29
N VAL A 21 -6.11 -19.10 20.34
CA VAL A 21 -4.68 -18.98 20.48
C VAL A 21 -4.13 -19.65 19.22
N PHE A 22 -3.96 -18.87 18.16
CA PHE A 22 -3.04 -19.24 17.10
C PHE A 22 -1.70 -19.37 17.80
N ALA A 23 -1.29 -20.62 17.97
CA ALA A 23 0.01 -20.97 18.48
C ALA A 23 1.04 -20.05 17.80
N THR A 24 1.77 -19.31 18.62
CA THR A 24 2.90 -18.49 18.23
C THR A 24 3.99 -19.39 17.67
N ASN A 25 3.86 -19.77 16.40
CA ASN A 25 4.90 -20.45 15.63
C ASN A 25 4.71 -20.14 14.14
N SER A 26 5.28 -19.01 13.73
CA SER A 26 6.02 -18.80 12.48
C SER A 26 6.02 -17.30 12.21
N SER A 27 7.17 -16.63 12.41
CA SER A 27 7.39 -15.22 12.08
C SER A 27 7.31 -14.93 10.57
N ARG A 28 6.97 -15.91 9.73
CA ARG A 28 6.96 -15.83 8.28
C ARG A 28 5.68 -16.43 7.74
N ASN A 29 4.62 -15.65 7.68
CA ASN A 29 3.35 -16.06 7.08
C ASN A 29 2.77 -15.02 6.11
N LEU A 30 3.56 -13.99 5.74
CA LEU A 30 3.09 -12.86 4.95
C LEU A 30 2.49 -13.32 3.61
N ARG A 31 3.12 -14.27 2.92
CA ARG A 31 2.58 -14.80 1.67
C ARG A 31 1.22 -15.47 1.86
N THR A 32 1.07 -16.30 2.88
CA THR A 32 -0.23 -16.89 3.24
C THR A 32 -1.27 -15.84 3.61
N LEU A 33 -0.90 -14.86 4.42
CA LEU A 33 -1.74 -13.73 4.82
C LEU A 33 -2.23 -12.93 3.60
N TYR A 34 -1.33 -12.68 2.63
CA TYR A 34 -1.63 -11.97 1.40
C TYR A 34 -2.55 -12.78 0.47
N LEU A 35 -2.28 -14.08 0.30
CA LEU A 35 -3.09 -14.95 -0.57
C LEU A 35 -4.52 -15.18 -0.04
N THR A 36 -4.78 -14.82 1.22
CA THR A 36 -6.11 -14.83 1.84
C THR A 36 -6.74 -13.44 1.95
N ASN A 37 -6.17 -12.41 1.32
CA ASN A 37 -6.62 -11.02 1.37
C ASN A 37 -6.58 -10.37 2.77
N ASN A 38 -5.85 -10.96 3.72
CA ASN A 38 -5.79 -10.50 5.11
C ASN A 38 -4.62 -9.55 5.38
N ALA A 39 -3.78 -9.25 4.38
CA ALA A 39 -2.72 -8.27 4.56
C ALA A 39 -3.30 -6.85 4.65
N ILE A 40 -2.83 -6.11 5.66
CA ILE A 40 -3.10 -4.69 5.91
C ILE A 40 -1.76 -3.98 5.84
N ILE A 41 -1.43 -3.53 4.62
CA ILE A 41 -0.14 -2.97 4.25
C ILE A 41 -0.15 -1.46 4.46
N TYR A 42 0.83 -0.96 5.22
CA TYR A 42 1.07 0.47 5.42
C TYR A 42 2.45 0.83 4.85
N SER A 43 2.47 1.54 3.72
CA SER A 43 3.69 1.92 3.01
C SER A 43 4.27 3.22 3.56
N VAL A 44 5.56 3.22 3.86
CA VAL A 44 6.25 4.30 4.57
C VAL A 44 7.56 4.65 3.88
N ASN A 45 7.83 5.95 3.73
CA ASN A 45 9.19 6.43 3.44
C ASN A 45 9.95 6.51 4.77
N ILE A 46 10.96 5.65 4.95
CA ILE A 46 11.70 5.59 6.21
C ILE A 46 12.39 6.92 6.58
N ARG A 47 12.69 7.78 5.59
CA ARG A 47 13.30 9.10 5.81
C ARG A 47 12.37 10.11 6.48
N THR A 48 11.06 9.92 6.35
CA THR A 48 10.04 10.85 6.89
C THR A 48 9.19 10.19 7.97
N PHE A 49 9.06 8.87 7.98
CA PHE A 49 8.11 8.11 8.81
C PHE A 49 8.07 8.53 10.29
N ASN A 50 9.20 8.80 10.94
CA ASN A 50 9.17 9.38 12.29
C ASN A 50 10.14 10.55 12.45
N ALA A 51 10.21 11.39 11.42
CA ALA A 51 10.98 12.63 11.45
C ALA A 51 10.39 13.64 12.45
N LEU A 52 11.26 14.44 13.06
CA LEU A 52 10.94 15.46 14.06
C LEU A 52 11.34 16.83 13.51
N ASP A 53 10.37 17.48 12.87
CA ASP A 53 10.41 18.89 12.46
C ASP A 53 9.97 19.74 13.67
N LYS A 54 10.89 20.51 14.24
CA LYS A 54 10.66 21.28 15.46
C LYS A 54 10.21 22.70 15.17
N ASN A 55 10.58 23.24 14.01
CA ASN A 55 10.26 24.61 13.63
C ASN A 55 9.02 24.71 12.72
N GLY A 56 8.51 23.58 12.24
CA GLY A 56 7.28 23.47 11.44
C GLY A 56 7.43 23.92 9.99
N ASN A 57 8.66 24.04 9.47
CA ASN A 57 8.91 24.53 8.11
C ASN A 57 8.79 23.42 7.03
N GLY A 58 8.60 22.17 7.44
CA GLY A 58 8.38 21.01 6.59
C GLY A 58 9.64 20.28 6.15
N ILE A 59 10.84 20.82 6.42
CA ILE A 59 12.14 20.24 6.07
C ILE A 59 12.90 19.94 7.37
N ILE A 60 13.73 18.91 7.36
CA ILE A 60 14.55 18.51 8.52
C ILE A 60 15.95 19.09 8.43
N GLU A 61 16.31 19.89 9.41
CA GLU A 61 17.60 20.54 9.56
C GLU A 61 18.36 19.98 10.78
N GLU A 62 19.10 18.88 10.62
CA GLU A 62 19.77 18.18 11.74
C GLU A 62 20.74 19.09 12.51
N LYS A 63 21.42 20.03 11.85
CA LYS A 63 22.30 21.02 12.50
C LYS A 63 21.57 21.97 13.45
N ARG A 64 20.24 22.10 13.31
CA ARG A 64 19.36 22.86 14.20
C ARG A 64 18.69 21.98 15.26
N GLY A 65 19.16 20.74 15.42
CA GLY A 65 18.67 19.82 16.44
C GLY A 65 17.38 19.09 16.07
N GLU A 66 16.97 19.12 14.80
CA GLU A 66 15.89 18.29 14.25
C GLU A 66 16.36 16.87 13.94
N GLN A 67 15.44 15.95 13.70
CA GLN A 67 15.78 14.55 13.48
C GLN A 67 15.07 14.00 12.25
N ARG A 68 15.81 13.46 11.28
CA ARG A 68 15.20 12.76 10.14
C ARG A 68 14.66 11.40 10.56
N GLY A 69 13.75 10.85 9.77
CA GLY A 69 13.32 9.45 9.92
C GLY A 69 14.49 8.48 9.71
N ASN A 70 14.51 7.41 10.50
CA ASN A 70 15.51 6.34 10.46
C ASN A 70 14.92 5.07 11.10
N PHE A 71 15.62 3.94 10.99
CA PHE A 71 15.16 2.66 11.53
C PHE A 71 14.93 2.69 13.06
N ILE A 72 15.71 3.47 13.81
CA ILE A 72 15.64 3.46 15.27
C ILE A 72 14.47 4.29 15.79
N ASN A 73 14.26 5.50 15.28
CA ASN A 73 13.10 6.30 15.68
C ASN A 73 11.79 5.75 15.11
N ALA A 74 11.82 5.06 13.97
CA ALA A 74 10.65 4.38 13.39
C ALA A 74 10.02 3.36 14.35
N ILE A 75 10.83 2.69 15.18
CA ILE A 75 10.35 1.71 16.20
C ILE A 75 9.27 2.32 17.10
N LYS A 76 9.38 3.62 17.42
CA LYS A 76 8.42 4.32 18.31
C LYS A 76 7.00 4.39 17.76
N ARG A 77 6.81 4.23 16.45
CA ARG A 77 5.48 4.24 15.79
C ARG A 77 4.86 2.84 15.66
N LEU A 78 5.59 1.77 15.94
CA LEU A 78 5.10 0.42 15.66
C LEU A 78 3.90 0.03 16.54
N ASP A 79 3.87 0.48 17.79
CA ASP A 79 2.74 0.23 18.70
C ASP A 79 1.46 0.93 18.23
N GLU A 80 1.58 2.15 17.69
CA GLU A 80 0.47 2.91 17.08
C GLU A 80 -0.11 2.13 15.89
N LEU A 81 0.75 1.66 14.98
CA LEU A 81 0.33 0.92 13.78
C LEU A 81 -0.28 -0.44 14.11
N SER A 82 0.35 -1.21 15.01
CA SER A 82 -0.18 -2.51 15.45
C SER A 82 -1.56 -2.37 16.11
N SER A 83 -1.71 -1.36 16.99
CA SER A 83 -2.99 -1.06 17.64
C SER A 83 -4.08 -0.68 16.64
N ALA A 84 -3.72 0.03 15.56
CA ALA A 84 -4.63 0.37 14.47
C ALA A 84 -4.93 -0.78 13.50
N GLY A 85 -4.40 -1.98 13.74
CA GLY A 85 -4.67 -3.19 12.96
C GLY A 85 -3.75 -3.38 11.75
N VAL A 86 -2.70 -2.57 11.59
CA VAL A 86 -1.67 -2.80 10.57
C VAL A 86 -0.89 -4.06 10.94
N ASN A 87 -0.73 -4.97 9.99
CA ASN A 87 0.02 -6.23 10.16
C ASN A 87 1.18 -6.37 9.16
N THR A 88 1.38 -5.38 8.29
CA THR A 88 2.46 -5.36 7.30
C THR A 88 2.91 -3.93 7.04
N ILE A 89 4.22 -3.67 7.06
CA ILE A 89 4.81 -2.39 6.63
C ILE A 89 5.56 -2.60 5.32
N GLU A 90 5.33 -1.74 4.34
CA GLU A 90 6.17 -1.66 3.13
C GLU A 90 7.17 -0.50 3.30
N LEU A 91 8.47 -0.80 3.30
CA LEU A 91 9.54 0.17 3.44
C LEU A 91 10.01 0.69 2.08
N MET A 92 9.92 1.99 1.87
CA MET A 92 10.57 2.70 0.78
C MET A 92 11.87 3.37 1.23
N GLY A 93 12.81 3.54 0.30
CA GLY A 93 14.02 4.35 0.51
C GLY A 93 15.11 3.71 1.36
N VAL A 94 15.13 2.38 1.46
CA VAL A 94 16.14 1.64 2.22
C VAL A 94 17.48 1.53 1.48
N LEU A 95 17.50 1.69 0.16
CA LEU A 95 18.71 1.59 -0.66
C LEU A 95 19.36 2.98 -0.86
N PRO A 96 20.71 3.05 -1.01
CA PRO A 96 21.41 4.29 -1.32
C PRO A 96 20.94 4.87 -2.65
N VAL A 97 20.81 6.19 -2.72
CA VAL A 97 20.35 6.92 -3.91
C VAL A 97 21.46 7.77 -4.54
N GLY A 98 21.27 8.12 -5.81
CA GLY A 98 22.20 8.91 -6.61
C GLY A 98 22.31 10.36 -6.18
N LYS A 99 23.41 10.97 -6.61
CA LYS A 99 23.75 12.37 -6.33
C LYS A 99 23.92 13.19 -7.59
N ILE A 100 24.04 12.55 -8.75
CA ILE A 100 24.23 13.22 -10.04
C ILE A 100 22.88 13.29 -10.76
N LYS A 101 22.55 14.48 -11.28
CA LYS A 101 21.26 14.82 -11.86
C LYS A 101 20.09 14.56 -10.92
N ALA A 102 20.35 14.52 -9.62
CA ALA A 102 19.37 14.06 -8.64
C ALA A 102 18.19 15.03 -8.59
N LEU A 103 17.04 14.51 -8.17
CA LEU A 103 15.90 15.33 -7.78
C LEU A 103 15.88 15.48 -6.25
N GLY A 104 15.86 16.72 -5.79
CA GLY A 104 15.79 17.09 -4.39
C GLY A 104 17.07 16.85 -3.60
N THR A 105 17.04 17.32 -2.36
CA THR A 105 18.24 17.44 -1.51
C THR A 105 18.73 16.13 -0.90
N ALA A 106 17.88 15.10 -0.81
CA ALA A 106 18.23 13.78 -0.30
C ALA A 106 18.30 12.71 -1.39
N GLY A 107 17.85 13.02 -2.61
CA GLY A 107 17.82 12.17 -3.80
C GLY A 107 16.55 11.31 -3.88
N ASP A 108 16.14 11.02 -5.12
CA ASP A 108 14.96 10.19 -5.45
C ASP A 108 15.14 8.74 -4.96
N LEU A 109 14.13 8.22 -4.26
CA LEU A 109 14.10 6.83 -3.77
C LEU A 109 14.17 5.78 -4.90
N ASP A 110 13.77 6.14 -6.12
CA ASP A 110 13.89 5.26 -7.28
C ASP A 110 15.28 5.30 -7.93
N ALA A 111 16.10 6.33 -7.66
CA ALA A 111 17.43 6.53 -8.25
C ALA A 111 18.51 5.75 -7.48
N VAL A 112 18.33 4.44 -7.34
CA VAL A 112 19.18 3.56 -6.53
C VAL A 112 20.57 3.36 -7.14
N VAL A 113 21.62 3.46 -6.34
CA VAL A 113 23.02 3.32 -6.80
C VAL A 113 23.76 2.12 -6.23
N SER A 114 23.09 1.33 -5.40
CA SER A 114 23.65 0.10 -4.83
C SER A 114 22.53 -0.83 -4.34
N PHE A 115 22.73 -2.12 -4.60
CA PHE A 115 21.78 -3.19 -4.31
C PHE A 115 22.31 -4.16 -3.22
N ASN A 116 23.50 -3.88 -2.67
CA ASN A 116 24.21 -4.74 -1.72
C ASN A 116 24.49 -4.06 -0.37
N GLN A 117 23.93 -2.87 -0.13
CA GLN A 117 24.01 -2.19 1.16
C GLN A 117 22.75 -1.38 1.44
N ILE A 118 22.52 -1.11 2.72
CA ILE A 118 21.45 -0.22 3.17
C ILE A 118 21.95 1.23 3.15
N ASN A 119 21.04 2.18 2.84
CA ASN A 119 21.33 3.59 2.68
C ASN A 119 22.07 4.18 3.90
N PRO A 120 23.34 4.60 3.76
CA PRO A 120 24.10 5.19 4.86
C PRO A 120 23.48 6.47 5.44
N GLN A 121 22.64 7.18 4.69
CA GLN A 121 21.90 8.32 5.18
C GLN A 121 20.96 7.95 6.35
N LEU A 122 20.57 6.68 6.50
CA LEU A 122 19.67 6.24 7.58
C LEU A 122 20.40 5.88 8.87
N LYS A 123 21.73 5.89 8.88
CA LYS A 123 22.54 5.54 10.05
C LYS A 123 22.37 6.58 11.15
N THR A 124 22.23 6.12 12.40
CA THR A 124 22.11 7.00 13.57
C THR A 124 22.96 6.61 14.77
N LEU A 125 23.21 5.31 14.99
CA LEU A 125 23.91 4.83 16.17
C LEU A 125 25.42 4.74 15.91
N ARG A 126 26.21 5.33 16.82
CA ARG A 126 27.67 5.15 16.84
C ARG A 126 28.02 3.70 17.16
N GLY A 127 29.01 3.14 16.46
CA GLY A 127 29.48 1.77 16.70
C GLY A 127 28.57 0.66 16.19
N LYS A 128 27.47 0.99 15.50
CA LYS A 128 26.61 0.02 14.79
C LYS A 128 26.61 0.31 13.29
N SER A 129 26.41 -0.73 12.48
CA SER A 129 26.15 -0.54 11.06
C SER A 129 24.68 -0.14 10.86
N VAL A 130 24.38 0.52 9.74
CA VAL A 130 22.97 0.83 9.39
C VAL A 130 22.17 -0.46 9.12
N SER A 131 22.84 -1.52 8.65
CA SER A 131 22.26 -2.87 8.56
C SER A 131 21.84 -3.43 9.93
N ASP A 132 22.62 -3.21 10.99
CA ASP A 132 22.23 -3.61 12.36
C ASP A 132 21.00 -2.86 12.86
N GLU A 133 20.89 -1.57 12.51
CA GLU A 133 19.72 -0.74 12.84
C GLU A 133 18.47 -1.24 12.10
N MET A 134 18.58 -1.59 10.81
CA MET A 134 17.49 -2.18 10.04
C MET A 134 17.08 -3.55 10.60
N LYS A 135 18.03 -4.45 10.87
CA LYS A 135 17.74 -5.74 11.52
C LYS A 135 17.04 -5.56 12.87
N ARG A 136 17.40 -4.52 13.63
CA ARG A 136 16.69 -4.18 14.87
C ARG A 136 15.25 -3.73 14.60
N PHE A 137 15.02 -2.86 13.61
CA PHE A 137 13.68 -2.45 13.22
C PHE A 137 12.81 -3.64 12.82
N VAL A 138 13.32 -4.52 11.95
CA VAL A 138 12.60 -5.74 11.51
C VAL A 138 12.21 -6.61 12.70
N ARG A 139 13.16 -6.89 13.62
CA ARG A 139 12.84 -7.64 14.84
C ARG A 139 11.76 -6.98 15.69
N GLU A 140 11.76 -5.65 15.80
CA GLU A 140 10.73 -4.92 16.55
C GLU A 140 9.36 -4.92 15.86
N CYS A 141 9.32 -4.98 14.53
CA CYS A 141 8.10 -5.24 13.76
C CYS A 141 7.55 -6.63 14.05
N HIS A 142 8.39 -7.66 13.95
CA HIS A 142 7.99 -9.06 14.18
C HIS A 142 7.47 -9.30 15.59
N LYS A 143 8.08 -8.68 16.62
CA LYS A 143 7.56 -8.72 18.01
C LYS A 143 6.12 -8.21 18.15
N ARG A 144 5.65 -7.40 17.20
CA ARG A 144 4.31 -6.80 17.16
C ARG A 144 3.40 -7.44 16.10
N ASN A 145 3.79 -8.59 15.55
CA ASN A 145 3.12 -9.27 14.45
C ASN A 145 2.97 -8.39 13.20
N ILE A 146 3.98 -7.55 12.93
CA ILE A 146 4.08 -6.75 11.72
C ILE A 146 5.13 -7.39 10.81
N ASN A 147 4.70 -7.85 9.64
CA ASN A 147 5.58 -8.29 8.56
C ASN A 147 6.23 -7.09 7.87
N VAL A 148 7.40 -7.29 7.24
CA VAL A 148 8.13 -6.23 6.54
C VAL A 148 8.30 -6.59 5.07
N ILE A 149 7.82 -5.70 4.20
CA ILE A 149 8.08 -5.69 2.76
C ILE A 149 9.11 -4.60 2.46
N VAL A 150 10.04 -4.86 1.56
CA VAL A 150 10.93 -3.81 1.02
C VAL A 150 10.58 -3.52 -0.44
N GLN A 151 10.47 -2.24 -0.77
CA GLN A 151 10.28 -1.81 -2.15
C GLN A 151 11.60 -1.85 -2.93
N LEU A 152 11.56 -2.44 -4.12
CA LEU A 152 12.67 -2.57 -5.06
C LEU A 152 12.32 -1.85 -6.37
N PRO A 153 12.95 -0.70 -6.66
CA PRO A 153 12.84 -0.06 -7.97
C PRO A 153 13.52 -0.88 -9.06
N ALA A 154 12.93 -0.94 -10.26
CA ALA A 154 13.54 -1.53 -11.46
C ALA A 154 14.45 -0.57 -12.25
N PHE A 155 14.84 0.55 -11.64
CA PHE A 155 15.73 1.55 -12.22
C PHE A 155 16.96 1.75 -11.34
N ALA A 156 17.99 2.37 -11.90
CA ALA A 156 19.14 2.82 -11.13
C ALA A 156 19.34 4.33 -11.26
N GLY A 157 20.06 4.92 -10.31
CA GLY A 157 20.52 6.30 -10.39
C GLY A 157 21.59 6.49 -11.47
N TYR A 158 21.67 7.70 -12.04
CA TYR A 158 22.63 8.05 -13.08
C TYR A 158 24.09 7.79 -12.68
N ASP A 159 24.45 7.94 -11.40
CA ASP A 159 25.77 7.59 -10.87
C ASP A 159 26.17 6.13 -11.14
N MET A 160 25.21 5.21 -11.13
CA MET A 160 25.46 3.79 -11.37
C MET A 160 25.78 3.52 -12.84
N TYR A 161 25.12 4.24 -13.76
CA TYR A 161 25.44 4.21 -15.18
C TYR A 161 26.88 4.66 -15.46
N LEU A 162 27.33 5.75 -14.82
CA LEU A 162 28.70 6.23 -15.00
C LEU A 162 29.75 5.20 -14.54
N LYS A 163 29.44 4.42 -13.50
CA LYS A 163 30.34 3.39 -12.97
C LYS A 163 30.30 2.09 -13.77
N ASN A 164 29.12 1.68 -14.23
CA ASN A 164 28.89 0.38 -14.83
C ASN A 164 27.97 0.50 -16.07
N PRO A 165 28.41 1.16 -17.14
CA PRO A 165 27.54 1.51 -18.27
C PRO A 165 27.03 0.30 -19.08
N THR A 166 27.61 -0.89 -18.89
CA THR A 166 27.20 -2.14 -19.55
C THR A 166 25.91 -2.74 -18.97
N LEU A 167 25.51 -2.33 -17.76
CA LEU A 167 24.30 -2.81 -17.10
C LEU A 167 23.01 -2.20 -17.67
N PHE A 168 23.12 -1.17 -18.52
CA PHE A 168 22.03 -0.29 -18.89
C PHE A 168 21.69 -0.39 -20.38
N LEU A 169 20.41 -0.16 -20.69
CA LEU A 169 19.97 0.00 -22.07
C LEU A 169 20.44 1.36 -22.60
N LYS A 170 20.77 1.38 -23.89
CA LYS A 170 21.23 2.57 -24.61
C LYS A 170 20.45 2.73 -25.91
N ASP A 171 20.30 3.96 -26.37
CA ASP A 171 19.78 4.27 -27.70
C ASP A 171 20.84 4.01 -28.79
N GLU A 172 20.44 4.25 -30.04
CA GLU A 172 21.29 4.09 -31.24
C GLU A 172 22.54 4.98 -31.21
N ASN A 173 22.52 6.08 -30.45
CA ASN A 173 23.63 7.01 -30.28
C ASN A 173 24.51 6.67 -29.06
N GLY A 174 24.21 5.57 -28.36
CA GLY A 174 24.94 5.12 -27.17
C GLY A 174 24.59 5.90 -25.89
N LYS A 175 23.54 6.72 -25.87
CA LYS A 175 23.05 7.44 -24.69
C LYS A 175 22.18 6.50 -23.84
N PRO A 176 22.27 6.52 -22.49
CA PRO A 176 21.42 5.68 -21.66
C PRO A 176 19.94 6.04 -21.81
N LEU A 177 19.08 5.02 -21.76
CA LEU A 177 17.64 5.19 -21.74
C LEU A 177 17.13 5.50 -20.34
N SER A 178 16.15 6.38 -20.25
CA SER A 178 15.48 6.81 -19.01
C SER A 178 13.95 6.76 -19.18
N PRO A 179 13.20 6.43 -18.12
CA PRO A 179 11.74 6.48 -18.16
C PRO A 179 11.25 7.93 -18.13
N SER A 180 10.34 8.28 -19.06
CA SER A 180 9.74 9.62 -19.15
C SER A 180 10.82 10.72 -19.23
N ASP A 181 10.55 11.92 -18.69
CA ASP A 181 11.50 13.04 -18.64
C ASP A 181 12.42 13.02 -17.40
N ARG A 182 12.56 11.85 -16.73
CA ARG A 182 13.36 11.74 -15.49
C ARG A 182 14.82 11.51 -15.81
N ASN A 183 15.66 12.51 -15.52
CA ASN A 183 17.08 12.49 -15.84
C ASN A 183 17.98 11.87 -14.75
N ASP A 184 17.43 11.61 -13.58
CA ASP A 184 18.11 11.04 -12.41
C ASP A 184 18.15 9.50 -12.42
N VAL A 185 17.26 8.87 -13.20
CA VAL A 185 17.13 7.42 -13.32
C VAL A 185 17.48 6.89 -14.71
N VAL A 186 17.98 5.66 -14.77
CA VAL A 186 18.38 4.94 -15.98
C VAL A 186 17.85 3.50 -15.95
N ILE A 187 17.56 2.96 -17.14
CA ILE A 187 16.90 1.65 -17.29
C ILE A 187 17.94 0.52 -17.38
N PHE A 188 17.80 -0.48 -16.50
CA PHE A 188 18.60 -1.70 -16.56
C PHE A 188 18.34 -2.50 -17.84
N ASN A 189 19.39 -3.08 -18.40
CA ASN A 189 19.28 -4.14 -19.38
C ASN A 189 19.09 -5.48 -18.67
N ALA A 190 17.88 -5.78 -18.20
CA ALA A 190 17.56 -7.07 -17.58
C ALA A 190 17.56 -8.26 -18.58
N GLY A 191 17.73 -7.96 -19.87
CA GLY A 191 17.64 -8.93 -20.97
C GLY A 191 16.26 -8.95 -21.63
N THR A 192 15.99 -10.01 -22.37
CA THR A 192 14.78 -10.17 -23.19
C THR A 192 13.90 -11.32 -22.67
N ALA A 193 12.87 -11.70 -23.43
CA ALA A 193 12.07 -12.88 -23.16
C ALA A 193 12.86 -14.20 -23.31
N ASP A 194 13.99 -14.20 -24.02
CA ASP A 194 14.76 -15.40 -24.34
C ASP A 194 16.12 -15.45 -23.63
N LYS A 195 16.66 -14.29 -23.25
CA LYS A 195 18.00 -14.18 -22.65
C LYS A 195 18.00 -13.25 -21.45
N VAL A 196 18.30 -13.78 -20.28
CA VAL A 196 18.53 -13.00 -19.06
C VAL A 196 19.92 -12.37 -19.11
N ASN A 197 20.03 -11.10 -18.69
CA ASN A 197 21.33 -10.50 -18.42
C ASN A 197 21.83 -10.94 -17.04
N ASN A 198 22.89 -11.75 -17.02
CA ASN A 198 23.44 -12.31 -15.79
C ASN A 198 24.04 -11.25 -14.84
N ASP A 199 24.56 -10.13 -15.36
CA ASP A 199 25.15 -9.09 -14.51
C ASP A 199 24.06 -8.38 -13.71
N VAL A 200 22.95 -8.01 -14.36
CA VAL A 200 21.78 -7.42 -13.69
C VAL A 200 21.12 -8.45 -12.77
N TYR A 201 21.04 -9.70 -13.19
CA TYR A 201 20.52 -10.78 -12.35
C TYR A 201 21.33 -10.93 -11.05
N ASN A 202 22.67 -10.91 -11.13
CA ASN A 202 23.53 -11.05 -9.97
C ASN A 202 23.38 -9.87 -8.99
N LEU A 203 23.12 -8.66 -9.49
CA LEU A 203 22.82 -7.49 -8.65
C LEU A 203 21.53 -7.70 -7.83
N TYR A 204 20.46 -8.13 -8.48
CA TYR A 204 19.17 -8.35 -7.83
C TYR A 204 19.21 -9.57 -6.91
N LYS A 205 19.98 -10.59 -7.27
CA LYS A 205 20.25 -11.74 -6.40
C LYS A 205 20.96 -11.27 -5.11
N GLY A 206 21.96 -10.40 -5.21
CA GLY A 206 22.63 -9.82 -4.05
C GLY A 206 21.68 -9.03 -3.15
N PHE A 207 20.75 -8.29 -3.75
CA PHE A 207 19.66 -7.63 -3.00
C PHE A 207 18.78 -8.65 -2.26
N ILE A 208 18.34 -9.71 -2.93
CA ILE A 208 17.52 -10.77 -2.33
C ILE A 208 18.28 -11.45 -1.18
N ASP A 209 19.57 -11.74 -1.35
CA ASP A 209 20.42 -12.30 -0.29
C ASP A 209 20.48 -11.38 0.93
N MET A 210 20.62 -10.07 0.72
CA MET A 210 20.59 -9.06 1.79
C MET A 210 19.21 -9.01 2.49
N MET A 211 18.11 -9.10 1.75
CA MET A 211 16.76 -9.13 2.32
C MET A 211 16.51 -10.38 3.16
N LEU A 212 16.98 -11.55 2.68
CA LEU A 212 16.91 -12.82 3.42
C LEU A 212 17.70 -12.77 4.72
N ASP A 213 18.92 -12.23 4.70
CA ASP A 213 19.78 -12.05 5.90
C ASP A 213 19.15 -11.09 6.94
N MET A 214 18.31 -10.15 6.49
CA MET A 214 17.62 -9.20 7.34
C MET A 214 16.24 -9.68 7.83
N ASP A 215 15.85 -10.91 7.49
CA ASP A 215 14.54 -11.50 7.81
C ASP A 215 13.36 -10.69 7.23
N ILE A 216 13.52 -10.18 6.01
CA ILE A 216 12.45 -9.50 5.28
C ILE A 216 11.44 -10.54 4.74
N ASP A 217 10.16 -10.22 4.87
CA ASP A 217 9.04 -11.14 4.57
C ASP A 217 8.54 -11.04 3.13
N GLY A 218 8.82 -9.92 2.45
CA GLY A 218 8.39 -9.71 1.08
C GLY A 218 9.13 -8.62 0.33
N ILE A 219 9.00 -8.66 -1.00
CA ILE A 219 9.58 -7.68 -1.91
C ILE A 219 8.47 -7.14 -2.81
N SER A 220 8.34 -5.82 -2.86
CA SER A 220 7.44 -5.11 -3.76
C SER A 220 8.26 -4.51 -4.88
N VAL A 221 8.10 -5.01 -6.10
CA VAL A 221 8.93 -4.63 -7.24
C VAL A 221 8.20 -3.58 -8.07
N LYS A 222 8.79 -2.39 -8.19
CA LYS A 222 8.26 -1.31 -9.02
C LYS A 222 8.66 -1.53 -10.48
N ASN A 223 7.68 -1.62 -11.37
CA ASN A 223 7.88 -1.81 -12.82
C ASN A 223 8.81 -3.00 -13.19
N PRO A 224 8.48 -4.23 -12.73
CA PRO A 224 9.27 -5.41 -13.04
C PRO A 224 9.42 -5.65 -14.55
N GLU A 225 10.61 -6.07 -14.96
CA GLU A 225 11.06 -6.21 -16.34
C GLU A 225 10.46 -7.46 -17.03
N THR A 226 11.22 -8.57 -17.14
CA THR A 226 10.84 -9.73 -17.96
C THR A 226 10.52 -10.99 -17.12
N LYS A 227 9.60 -11.82 -17.62
CA LYS A 227 9.21 -13.09 -16.99
C LYS A 227 10.39 -14.02 -16.68
N PRO A 228 11.33 -14.31 -17.61
CA PRO A 228 12.46 -15.19 -17.32
C PRO A 228 13.34 -14.67 -16.17
N PHE A 229 13.59 -13.36 -16.15
CA PHE A 229 14.39 -12.69 -15.13
C PHE A 229 13.78 -12.86 -13.73
N TRP A 230 12.48 -12.59 -13.60
CA TRP A 230 11.80 -12.72 -12.31
C TRP A 230 11.54 -14.16 -11.90
N LYS A 231 11.32 -15.07 -12.85
CA LYS A 231 11.09 -16.48 -12.54
C LYS A 231 12.28 -17.10 -11.83
N SER A 232 13.50 -16.84 -12.30
CA SER A 232 14.72 -17.35 -11.66
C SER A 232 14.93 -16.73 -10.27
N LEU A 233 14.80 -15.41 -10.12
CA LEU A 233 14.98 -14.71 -8.84
C LEU A 233 13.95 -15.13 -7.78
N ILE A 234 12.66 -15.23 -8.13
CA ILE A 234 11.61 -15.65 -7.20
C ILE A 234 11.81 -17.11 -6.78
N THR A 235 12.17 -17.98 -7.73
CA THR A 235 12.49 -19.38 -7.43
C THR A 235 13.69 -19.48 -6.48
N TYR A 236 14.73 -18.67 -6.72
CA TYR A 236 15.90 -18.59 -5.86
C TYR A 236 15.55 -18.15 -4.44
N ALA A 237 14.81 -17.05 -4.28
CA ALA A 237 14.39 -16.54 -2.97
C ALA A 237 13.59 -17.60 -2.19
N ARG A 238 12.65 -18.27 -2.87
CA ARG A 238 11.78 -19.28 -2.24
C ARG A 238 12.45 -20.59 -1.89
N LYS A 239 13.66 -20.85 -2.37
CA LYS A 239 14.50 -21.94 -1.86
C LYS A 239 14.85 -21.75 -0.38
N TYR A 240 15.00 -20.50 0.06
CA TYR A 240 15.41 -20.15 1.43
C TYR A 240 14.25 -19.66 2.29
N ASN A 241 13.24 -19.03 1.68
CA ASN A 241 12.01 -18.62 2.36
C ASN A 241 10.79 -18.87 1.47
N SER A 242 10.10 -19.99 1.66
CA SER A 242 8.91 -20.34 0.90
C SER A 242 7.74 -19.36 1.09
N GLU A 243 7.75 -18.59 2.18
CA GLU A 243 6.76 -17.56 2.51
C GLU A 243 7.21 -16.15 2.08
N MET A 244 8.31 -16.01 1.34
CA MET A 244 8.70 -14.74 0.72
C MET A 244 7.63 -14.30 -0.28
N LEU A 245 6.98 -13.18 0.02
CA LEU A 245 5.97 -12.55 -0.82
C LEU A 245 6.63 -11.74 -1.95
N PHE A 246 6.07 -11.82 -3.16
CA PHE A 246 6.45 -10.92 -4.25
C PHE A 246 5.22 -10.18 -4.81
N ILE A 247 5.28 -8.85 -4.86
CA ILE A 247 4.23 -7.98 -5.41
C ILE A 247 4.75 -7.24 -6.65
N ALA A 248 4.01 -7.28 -7.75
CA ALA A 248 4.27 -6.46 -8.93
C ALA A 248 3.58 -5.09 -8.77
N GLN A 249 4.35 -4.06 -8.42
CA GLN A 249 3.91 -2.67 -8.33
C GLN A 249 4.03 -2.02 -9.69
N THR A 250 3.00 -2.19 -10.53
CA THR A 250 2.95 -1.55 -11.85
C THR A 250 1.53 -1.52 -12.41
N THR A 251 1.18 -0.42 -13.06
CA THR A 251 -0.10 -0.21 -13.74
C THR A 251 -0.02 -0.61 -15.22
N ASN A 252 -1.17 -0.74 -15.87
CA ASN A 252 -1.21 -0.94 -17.33
C ASN A 252 -0.55 0.21 -18.08
N LYS A 253 -0.79 1.45 -17.65
CA LYS A 253 -0.25 2.65 -18.27
C LYS A 253 1.28 2.69 -18.18
N GLU A 254 1.83 2.46 -16.99
CA GLU A 254 3.29 2.45 -16.80
C GLU A 254 3.96 1.37 -17.64
N ARG A 255 3.39 0.15 -17.69
CA ARG A 255 3.93 -0.92 -18.55
C ARG A 255 3.87 -0.55 -20.03
N GLU A 256 2.78 0.05 -20.49
CA GLU A 256 2.64 0.48 -21.89
C GLU A 256 3.70 1.54 -22.24
N GLU A 257 3.89 2.54 -21.39
CA GLU A 257 4.91 3.57 -21.56
C GLU A 257 6.34 2.99 -21.58
N LEU A 258 6.65 2.10 -20.63
CA LEU A 258 7.96 1.45 -20.56
C LEU A 258 8.20 0.48 -21.73
N SER A 259 7.17 -0.21 -22.22
CA SER A 259 7.30 -1.14 -23.35
C SER A 259 7.79 -0.47 -24.64
N LYS A 260 7.69 0.85 -24.74
CA LYS A 260 8.20 1.64 -25.88
C LYS A 260 9.73 1.77 -25.89
N ILE A 261 10.38 1.57 -24.74
CA ILE A 261 11.81 1.83 -24.55
C ILE A 261 12.57 0.65 -23.92
N MET A 262 11.88 -0.36 -23.41
CA MET A 262 12.51 -1.56 -22.85
C MET A 262 11.60 -2.79 -22.95
N PRO A 263 12.17 -4.02 -22.92
CA PRO A 263 11.39 -5.24 -22.80
C PRO A 263 10.62 -5.29 -21.47
N VAL A 264 9.28 -5.36 -21.54
CA VAL A 264 8.41 -5.49 -20.35
C VAL A 264 7.42 -6.63 -20.56
N SER A 265 7.24 -7.45 -19.52
CA SER A 265 6.27 -8.54 -19.53
C SER A 265 4.85 -8.07 -19.18
N SER A 266 3.85 -8.71 -19.78
CA SER A 266 2.45 -8.52 -19.37
C SER A 266 2.24 -8.93 -17.91
N LEU A 267 1.18 -8.41 -17.27
CA LEU A 267 0.84 -8.80 -15.91
C LEU A 267 0.71 -10.32 -15.76
N ASN A 268 0.04 -10.99 -16.69
CA ASN A 268 -0.10 -12.45 -16.66
C ASN A 268 1.26 -13.16 -16.70
N ALA A 269 2.18 -12.69 -17.55
CA ALA A 269 3.52 -13.26 -17.62
C ALA A 269 4.31 -13.06 -16.32
N LEU A 270 4.12 -11.95 -15.61
CA LEU A 270 4.70 -11.72 -14.28
C LEU A 270 4.08 -12.65 -13.23
N LEU A 271 2.75 -12.82 -13.23
CA LEU A 271 2.09 -13.76 -12.32
C LEU A 271 2.54 -15.21 -12.55
N ASP A 272 2.74 -15.60 -13.82
CA ASP A 272 3.36 -16.87 -14.19
C ASP A 272 4.83 -16.98 -13.77
N ALA A 273 5.56 -15.86 -13.73
CA ALA A 273 6.95 -15.83 -13.27
C ALA A 273 7.04 -16.18 -11.77
N GLY A 274 6.01 -15.87 -10.99
CA GLY A 274 5.92 -16.28 -9.59
C GLY A 274 5.39 -15.21 -8.65
N PHE A 275 5.19 -13.97 -9.11
CA PHE A 275 4.60 -12.90 -8.31
C PHE A 275 3.26 -13.33 -7.71
N ASP A 276 3.06 -13.14 -6.42
CA ASP A 276 1.82 -13.50 -5.73
C ASP A 276 0.79 -12.37 -5.81
N GLY A 277 1.29 -11.14 -5.78
CA GLY A 277 0.48 -9.92 -5.74
C GLY A 277 0.71 -9.00 -6.93
N TYR A 278 -0.27 -8.14 -7.18
CA TYR A 278 -0.16 -7.05 -8.15
C TYR A 278 -0.98 -5.84 -7.72
N TYR A 279 -0.57 -4.66 -8.16
CA TYR A 279 -1.35 -3.44 -7.97
C TYR A 279 -2.59 -3.45 -8.87
N GLY A 280 -3.76 -3.23 -8.28
CA GLY A 280 -5.01 -3.13 -9.02
C GLY A 280 -5.17 -1.78 -9.74
N LYS A 281 -6.38 -1.53 -10.23
CA LYS A 281 -6.76 -0.28 -10.92
C LYS A 281 -7.48 0.71 -9.98
N TYR A 282 -7.30 0.55 -8.67
CA TYR A 282 -8.11 1.24 -7.65
C TYR A 282 -7.77 2.73 -7.47
N ASN A 283 -6.58 3.17 -7.89
CA ASN A 283 -6.20 4.59 -7.92
C ASN A 283 -7.11 5.45 -8.84
N ASN A 284 -7.83 4.81 -9.77
CA ASN A 284 -8.76 5.49 -10.66
C ASN A 284 -10.16 5.70 -10.06
N ILE A 285 -10.42 5.27 -8.81
CA ILE A 285 -11.74 5.39 -8.19
C ILE A 285 -12.23 6.83 -8.06
N LYS A 286 -11.33 7.81 -7.95
CA LYS A 286 -11.67 9.25 -8.00
C LYS A 286 -12.48 9.65 -9.24
N ASN A 287 -12.37 8.87 -10.33
CA ASN A 287 -13.04 9.07 -11.60
C ASN A 287 -14.24 8.12 -11.80
N MET A 288 -14.48 7.18 -10.89
CA MET A 288 -15.55 6.16 -10.99
C MET A 288 -16.74 6.56 -10.13
N LEU A 289 -17.67 7.32 -10.72
CA LEU A 289 -18.85 7.84 -10.02
C LEU A 289 -20.07 6.92 -10.10
N ASP A 290 -19.95 5.77 -10.75
CA ASP A 290 -21.01 4.77 -10.85
C ASP A 290 -20.59 3.42 -10.23
N ALA A 291 -21.58 2.72 -9.68
CA ALA A 291 -21.39 1.46 -8.97
C ALA A 291 -20.87 0.32 -9.87
N ASN A 292 -21.22 0.33 -11.16
CA ASN A 292 -20.87 -0.75 -12.07
C ASN A 292 -19.38 -0.73 -12.41
N SER A 293 -18.80 0.45 -12.59
CA SER A 293 -17.36 0.61 -12.83
C SER A 293 -16.53 -0.04 -11.72
N ILE A 294 -16.84 0.24 -10.45
CA ILE A 294 -16.13 -0.36 -9.30
C ILE A 294 -16.41 -1.86 -9.20
N ALA A 295 -17.66 -2.30 -9.35
CA ALA A 295 -18.01 -3.71 -9.28
C ALA A 295 -17.36 -4.53 -10.41
N ASN A 296 -17.18 -3.96 -11.59
CA ASN A 296 -16.49 -4.60 -12.71
C ASN A 296 -15.00 -4.77 -12.43
N LEU A 297 -14.33 -3.78 -11.84
CA LEU A 297 -12.94 -3.93 -11.39
C LEU A 297 -12.78 -5.11 -10.43
N VAL A 298 -13.67 -5.21 -9.43
CA VAL A 298 -13.63 -6.31 -8.45
C VAL A 298 -13.84 -7.67 -9.15
N LYS A 299 -14.78 -7.75 -10.10
CA LYS A 299 -15.03 -8.98 -10.89
C LYS A 299 -13.83 -9.34 -11.79
N GLU A 300 -13.15 -8.36 -12.39
CA GLU A 300 -11.92 -8.58 -13.16
C GLU A 300 -10.84 -9.22 -12.29
N ASP A 301 -10.60 -8.66 -11.10
CA ASP A 301 -9.61 -9.18 -10.15
C ASP A 301 -9.96 -10.59 -9.65
N MET A 302 -11.25 -10.84 -9.35
CA MET A 302 -11.71 -12.17 -8.97
C MET A 302 -11.56 -13.19 -10.09
N THR A 303 -11.84 -12.79 -11.34
CA THR A 303 -11.66 -13.64 -12.52
C THR A 303 -10.18 -13.98 -12.72
N LEU A 304 -9.31 -12.98 -12.58
CA LEU A 304 -7.87 -13.18 -12.65
C LEU A 304 -7.37 -14.09 -11.52
N SER A 305 -7.82 -13.88 -10.29
CA SER A 305 -7.48 -14.75 -9.16
C SER A 305 -7.95 -16.19 -9.39
N LYS A 306 -9.17 -16.38 -9.92
CA LYS A 306 -9.72 -17.70 -10.26
C LYS A 306 -8.91 -18.41 -11.35
N LYS A 307 -8.42 -17.69 -12.36
CA LYS A 307 -7.52 -18.23 -13.40
C LYS A 307 -6.27 -18.90 -12.78
N TYR A 308 -5.81 -18.42 -11.63
CA TYR A 308 -4.67 -18.99 -10.90
C TYR A 308 -5.09 -19.76 -9.64
N ASN A 309 -6.29 -20.33 -9.59
CA ASN A 309 -6.80 -21.13 -8.47
C ASN A 309 -6.71 -20.40 -7.11
N GLY A 310 -6.95 -19.09 -7.11
CA GLY A 310 -6.88 -18.25 -5.92
C GLY A 310 -5.46 -17.91 -5.45
N LYS A 311 -4.41 -18.40 -6.11
CA LYS A 311 -3.00 -18.23 -5.69
C LYS A 311 -2.36 -16.92 -6.13
N LYS A 312 -3.16 -15.98 -6.65
CA LYS A 312 -2.74 -14.63 -7.06
C LYS A 312 -3.79 -13.64 -6.59
N LYS A 313 -3.37 -12.56 -5.93
CA LYS A 313 -4.29 -11.59 -5.29
C LYS A 313 -3.93 -10.15 -5.64
N VAL A 314 -4.93 -9.29 -5.61
CA VAL A 314 -4.79 -7.86 -5.89
C VAL A 314 -4.49 -7.07 -4.62
N CYS A 315 -3.68 -6.03 -4.77
CA CYS A 315 -3.41 -4.99 -3.79
C CYS A 315 -4.35 -3.80 -4.06
N GLY A 316 -5.09 -3.34 -3.05
CA GLY A 316 -5.98 -2.18 -3.11
C GLY A 316 -5.21 -0.87 -3.08
N ASN A 317 -4.46 -0.58 -4.14
CA ASN A 317 -3.67 0.64 -4.34
C ASN A 317 -4.57 1.87 -4.63
N PHE A 318 -5.53 2.19 -3.75
CA PHE A 318 -6.40 3.36 -3.91
C PHE A 318 -5.64 4.68 -3.91
N VAL A 319 -4.53 4.72 -3.17
CA VAL A 319 -3.62 5.86 -3.05
C VAL A 319 -2.20 5.30 -3.02
N THR A 320 -1.33 5.86 -3.84
CA THR A 320 0.10 5.58 -3.84
C THR A 320 0.89 6.84 -3.49
N GLN A 321 2.20 6.70 -3.31
CA GLN A 321 3.09 7.83 -3.05
C GLN A 321 3.10 8.87 -4.18
N ASN A 322 2.70 8.47 -5.39
CA ASN A 322 2.62 9.34 -6.58
C ASN A 322 1.24 10.03 -6.73
N ASP A 323 0.27 9.70 -5.87
CA ASP A 323 -1.06 10.29 -5.92
C ASP A 323 -1.15 11.53 -5.04
N VAL A 324 -1.90 12.53 -5.51
CA VAL A 324 -2.27 13.68 -4.67
C VAL A 324 -3.09 13.19 -3.49
N SER A 325 -2.87 13.80 -2.32
CA SER A 325 -3.61 13.48 -1.10
C SER A 325 -5.11 13.40 -1.36
N PRO A 326 -5.79 12.34 -0.89
CA PRO A 326 -7.25 12.25 -0.93
C PRO A 326 -7.93 13.44 -0.24
N ARG A 327 -7.28 14.00 0.80
CA ARG A 327 -7.71 15.21 1.51
C ARG A 327 -7.83 16.40 0.55
N LEU A 328 -6.86 16.58 -0.34
CA LEU A 328 -6.84 17.65 -1.33
C LEU A 328 -7.69 17.34 -2.57
N THR A 329 -7.90 16.06 -2.85
CA THR A 329 -8.67 15.61 -4.02
C THR A 329 -10.16 15.85 -3.81
N ASP A 330 -10.75 15.29 -2.75
CA ASP A 330 -12.20 15.36 -2.48
C ASP A 330 -12.51 15.39 -0.96
N GLY A 331 -11.54 15.76 -0.12
CA GLY A 331 -11.76 16.00 1.31
C GLY A 331 -11.72 14.77 2.21
N ALA A 332 -12.23 14.95 3.43
CA ALA A 332 -12.15 13.95 4.48
C ALA A 332 -13.04 12.73 4.22
N ASP A 333 -14.23 12.94 3.65
CA ASP A 333 -15.17 11.86 3.35
C ASP A 333 -14.63 10.94 2.27
N TYR A 334 -13.93 11.49 1.27
CA TYR A 334 -13.21 10.68 0.29
C TYR A 334 -12.17 9.77 0.95
N SER A 335 -11.37 10.34 1.86
CA SER A 335 -10.35 9.58 2.60
C SER A 335 -10.97 8.41 3.39
N LYS A 336 -12.09 8.67 4.09
CA LYS A 336 -12.85 7.64 4.82
C LYS A 336 -13.43 6.58 3.88
N MET A 337 -13.97 6.99 2.73
CA MET A 337 -14.51 6.07 1.73
C MET A 337 -13.43 5.10 1.24
N LEU A 338 -12.23 5.61 0.90
CA LEU A 338 -11.12 4.77 0.45
C LEU A 338 -10.67 3.78 1.54
N ILE A 339 -10.62 4.21 2.80
CA ILE A 339 -10.29 3.36 3.95
C ILE A 339 -11.27 2.18 4.04
N TRP A 340 -12.57 2.46 4.02
CA TRP A 340 -13.59 1.42 4.13
C TRP A 340 -13.62 0.49 2.92
N LEU A 341 -13.52 1.02 1.69
CA LEU A 341 -13.42 0.19 0.49
C LEU A 341 -12.19 -0.73 0.53
N SER A 342 -11.04 -0.22 0.99
CA SER A 342 -9.81 -1.00 1.13
C SER A 342 -9.95 -2.11 2.16
N ALA A 343 -10.72 -1.90 3.23
CA ALA A 343 -10.93 -2.92 4.26
C ALA A 343 -11.95 -4.00 3.86
N THR A 344 -12.97 -3.65 3.07
CA THR A 344 -14.17 -4.49 2.88
C THR A 344 -14.25 -5.21 1.53
N LEU A 345 -13.59 -4.69 0.48
CA LEU A 345 -13.48 -5.37 -0.80
C LEU A 345 -12.58 -6.64 -0.73
N PRO A 346 -12.71 -7.60 -1.67
CA PRO A 346 -11.96 -8.85 -1.67
C PRO A 346 -10.51 -8.68 -2.17
N LEU A 347 -9.75 -7.81 -1.49
CA LEU A 347 -8.39 -7.42 -1.84
C LEU A 347 -7.50 -7.28 -0.60
N ASN A 348 -6.18 -7.25 -0.79
CA ASN A 348 -5.24 -6.87 0.26
C ASN A 348 -5.25 -5.35 0.43
N THR A 349 -5.36 -4.91 1.68
CA THR A 349 -5.44 -3.50 2.02
C THR A 349 -4.07 -2.85 1.83
N TYR A 350 -4.04 -1.66 1.22
CA TYR A 350 -2.84 -0.86 1.04
C TYR A 350 -3.12 0.60 1.37
N TYR A 351 -2.24 1.18 2.18
CA TYR A 351 -2.27 2.58 2.60
C TYR A 351 -0.88 3.20 2.46
N VAL A 352 -0.85 4.51 2.30
CA VAL A 352 0.38 5.30 2.37
C VAL A 352 0.38 6.15 3.65
N ASP A 353 1.56 6.38 4.22
CA ASP A 353 1.71 7.15 5.47
C ASP A 353 1.05 8.53 5.38
N GLY A 354 0.36 8.95 6.45
CA GLY A 354 -0.41 10.20 6.51
C GLY A 354 -1.87 10.07 6.09
N LEU A 355 -2.26 9.08 5.26
CA LEU A 355 -3.66 8.82 4.87
C LEU A 355 -4.55 8.60 6.09
N SER A 356 -4.07 7.84 7.07
CA SER A 356 -4.79 7.49 8.31
C SER A 356 -5.16 8.71 9.16
N THR A 357 -4.58 9.88 8.88
CA THR A 357 -4.84 11.13 9.61
C THR A 357 -5.26 12.29 8.69
N GLY A 358 -5.30 12.04 7.37
CA GLY A 358 -5.68 13.02 6.35
C GLY A 358 -4.64 14.13 6.14
N ASP A 359 -3.35 13.80 6.10
CA ASP A 359 -2.30 14.76 5.69
C ASP A 359 -2.54 15.23 4.24
N ASP A 360 -2.28 16.51 3.97
CA ASP A 360 -2.40 17.12 2.64
C ASP A 360 -1.11 17.03 1.82
N TYR A 361 0.00 16.64 2.45
CA TYR A 361 1.36 16.64 1.94
C TYR A 361 1.79 17.99 1.35
N MET A 362 1.39 19.07 2.03
CA MET A 362 1.89 20.41 1.75
C MET A 362 3.15 20.68 2.59
N TYR A 363 4.17 21.19 1.92
CA TYR A 363 5.48 21.51 2.51
C TYR A 363 5.83 22.97 2.21
N PRO A 364 5.97 23.84 3.22
CA PRO A 364 6.16 25.29 3.03
C PRO A 364 7.39 25.69 2.20
N LEU A 365 8.43 24.86 2.19
CA LEU A 365 9.67 25.10 1.45
C LEU A 365 9.75 24.36 0.11
N SER A 366 8.67 23.69 -0.31
CA SER A 366 8.59 22.98 -1.59
C SER A 366 9.02 23.88 -2.76
N ASN A 367 9.90 23.33 -3.59
CA ASN A 367 10.47 23.91 -4.80
C ASN A 367 11.21 25.24 -4.58
N LYS A 368 11.60 25.55 -3.34
CA LYS A 368 12.48 26.68 -3.00
C LYS A 368 13.94 26.23 -2.98
N ARG A 369 14.84 27.20 -3.07
CA ARG A 369 16.28 26.98 -2.95
C ARG A 369 16.62 26.43 -1.57
N ALA A 370 17.36 25.34 -1.55
CA ALA A 370 17.86 24.69 -0.35
C ALA A 370 19.12 25.40 0.19
N ILE A 371 19.25 25.39 1.51
CA ILE A 371 20.45 25.89 2.21
C ILE A 371 21.53 24.81 2.20
N GLU A 372 21.12 23.56 2.39
CA GLU A 372 22.00 22.38 2.40
C GLU A 372 21.45 21.31 1.48
N THR A 373 22.33 20.50 0.91
CA THR A 373 21.96 19.37 0.05
C THR A 373 22.98 18.24 0.17
N PHE A 374 22.51 17.00 0.05
CA PHE A 374 23.34 15.79 -0.03
C PHE A 374 23.62 15.37 -1.48
N THR A 375 22.93 16.00 -2.43
CA THR A 375 22.98 15.74 -3.87
C THR A 375 23.51 16.97 -4.62
N ASP A 376 23.50 16.94 -5.95
CA ASP A 376 23.81 18.10 -6.78
C ASP A 376 22.63 19.08 -6.96
N ASP A 377 21.41 18.71 -6.54
CA ASP A 377 20.24 19.59 -6.57
C ASP A 377 20.19 20.50 -5.34
N LYS A 378 20.07 21.80 -5.59
CA LYS A 378 19.96 22.86 -4.58
C LYS A 378 18.52 23.34 -4.43
N THR A 379 17.55 22.50 -4.75
CA THR A 379 16.13 22.76 -4.63
C THR A 379 15.51 21.73 -3.71
N TYR A 380 14.59 22.15 -2.84
CA TYR A 380 13.69 21.21 -2.18
C TYR A 380 12.64 20.73 -3.19
N PHE A 381 13.05 19.97 -4.20
CA PHE A 381 12.16 19.49 -5.26
C PHE A 381 11.09 18.59 -4.67
N MET A 382 9.81 18.89 -4.93
CA MET A 382 8.68 18.11 -4.43
C MET A 382 7.49 18.25 -5.35
N HIS A 383 6.70 17.18 -5.45
CA HIS A 383 5.39 17.25 -6.06
C HIS A 383 4.37 17.78 -5.05
N ARG A 384 3.62 18.81 -5.46
CA ARG A 384 2.62 19.43 -4.59
C ARG A 384 1.53 18.42 -4.21
N GLY A 385 1.30 18.29 -2.90
CA GLY A 385 0.24 17.44 -2.37
C GLY A 385 0.51 15.95 -2.48
N GLN A 386 1.76 15.53 -2.68
CA GLN A 386 2.20 14.13 -2.69
C GLN A 386 3.22 13.88 -1.58
N ILE A 387 3.38 12.61 -1.19
CA ILE A 387 4.41 12.22 -0.22
C ILE A 387 5.78 12.57 -0.76
N ASP A 388 6.63 13.16 0.08
CA ASP A 388 8.00 13.48 -0.32
C ASP A 388 8.87 12.23 -0.40
N THR A 389 9.48 12.03 -1.56
CA THR A 389 10.43 10.96 -1.87
C THR A 389 11.82 11.51 -2.23
N PHE A 390 12.04 12.82 -2.13
CA PHE A 390 13.24 13.50 -2.64
C PHE A 390 14.06 14.20 -1.54
N ASN A 391 13.45 14.58 -0.41
CA ASN A 391 14.12 15.33 0.67
C ASN A 391 13.99 14.65 2.04
N PHE A 392 14.72 15.19 3.01
CA PHE A 392 14.45 14.95 4.43
C PHE A 392 13.37 15.92 4.88
N SER A 393 12.12 15.45 4.88
CA SER A 393 10.95 16.27 5.22
C SER A 393 10.27 15.84 6.51
N ARG A 394 9.35 16.67 6.99
CA ARG A 394 8.49 16.37 8.14
C ARG A 394 7.79 15.02 8.00
N ARG A 395 7.42 14.43 9.14
CA ARG A 395 6.56 13.25 9.18
C ARG A 395 5.22 13.54 8.45
N PRO A 396 4.73 12.59 7.64
CA PRO A 396 3.34 12.60 7.20
C PRO A 396 2.40 12.44 8.40
N ILE A 397 1.67 13.50 8.74
CA ILE A 397 0.66 13.55 9.78
C ILE A 397 -0.37 14.66 9.48
N GLY A 398 -1.65 14.30 9.59
CA GLY A 398 -2.77 15.24 9.60
C GLY A 398 -3.42 15.32 10.98
N PHE A 399 -4.48 16.11 11.10
CA PHE A 399 -5.18 16.36 12.37
C PHE A 399 -6.66 15.95 12.33
N ASN A 400 -7.04 15.02 11.46
CA ASN A 400 -8.43 14.57 11.35
C ASN A 400 -8.68 13.27 12.13
N PHE A 401 -9.27 13.42 13.31
CA PHE A 401 -9.56 12.30 14.21
C PHE A 401 -10.64 11.34 13.67
N ASP A 402 -11.57 11.83 12.84
CA ASP A 402 -12.62 10.98 12.25
C ASP A 402 -12.04 10.02 11.21
N ILE A 403 -11.09 10.48 10.38
CA ILE A 403 -10.34 9.62 9.45
C ILE A 403 -9.58 8.55 10.24
N TYR A 404 -8.90 8.94 11.33
CA TYR A 404 -8.17 7.98 12.16
C TYR A 404 -9.08 6.96 12.83
N THR A 405 -10.24 7.38 13.32
CA THR A 405 -11.23 6.47 13.91
C THR A 405 -11.74 5.47 12.88
N ASP A 406 -12.05 5.91 11.66
CA ASP A 406 -12.47 5.02 10.58
C ASP A 406 -11.34 4.09 10.14
N PHE A 407 -10.09 4.57 10.09
CA PHE A 407 -8.90 3.77 9.82
C PHE A 407 -8.76 2.60 10.80
N VAL A 408 -8.80 2.88 12.10
CA VAL A 408 -8.71 1.85 13.14
C VAL A 408 -9.90 0.89 13.05
N THR A 409 -11.12 1.42 12.94
CA THR A 409 -12.35 0.62 12.96
C THR A 409 -12.44 -0.32 11.74
N ALA A 410 -12.12 0.18 10.55
CA ALA A 410 -12.17 -0.60 9.32
C ALA A 410 -11.13 -1.74 9.33
N ASN A 411 -9.91 -1.47 9.80
CA ASN A 411 -8.87 -2.48 9.93
C ASN A 411 -9.24 -3.55 10.98
N LYS A 412 -9.77 -3.13 12.13
CA LYS A 412 -10.25 -4.07 13.16
C LYS A 412 -11.40 -4.93 12.67
N LEU A 413 -12.34 -4.36 11.92
CA LEU A 413 -13.38 -5.15 11.26
C LEU A 413 -12.74 -6.23 10.38
N LYS A 414 -11.84 -5.87 9.47
CA LYS A 414 -11.19 -6.82 8.56
C LYS A 414 -10.53 -7.98 9.32
N GLN A 415 -9.88 -7.70 10.44
CA GLN A 415 -9.26 -8.71 11.32
C GLN A 415 -10.30 -9.61 12.05
N LEU A 416 -11.50 -9.10 12.33
CA LEU A 416 -12.55 -9.82 13.05
C LEU A 416 -13.43 -10.70 12.14
N ILE A 417 -13.40 -10.50 10.82
CA ILE A 417 -14.17 -11.28 9.84
C ILE A 417 -13.29 -11.97 8.78
N PRO A 418 -12.19 -12.66 9.16
CA PRO A 418 -11.23 -13.20 8.21
C PRO A 418 -11.85 -14.22 7.24
N ASP A 419 -12.87 -14.97 7.67
CA ASP A 419 -13.57 -15.93 6.80
C ASP A 419 -14.37 -15.23 5.69
N ILE A 420 -15.06 -14.14 6.02
CA ILE A 420 -15.75 -13.31 5.02
C ILE A 420 -14.73 -12.68 4.07
N ILE A 421 -13.58 -12.22 4.60
CA ILE A 421 -12.52 -11.59 3.80
C ILE A 421 -11.81 -12.59 2.88
N SER A 422 -11.59 -13.82 3.33
CA SER A 422 -10.84 -14.85 2.59
C SER A 422 -11.74 -15.58 1.59
N ASN A 423 -12.93 -15.97 2.03
CA ASN A 423 -13.80 -16.93 1.34
C ASN A 423 -15.14 -16.33 0.91
N GLY A 424 -15.48 -15.12 1.38
CA GLY A 424 -16.78 -14.52 1.11
C GLY A 424 -16.97 -14.10 -0.34
N ASN A 425 -18.05 -14.59 -0.95
CA ASN A 425 -18.43 -14.27 -2.32
C ASN A 425 -18.82 -12.79 -2.44
N PHE A 426 -18.22 -12.06 -3.38
CA PHE A 426 -18.63 -10.69 -3.69
C PHE A 426 -19.88 -10.69 -4.56
N ASN A 427 -20.97 -10.14 -4.03
CA ASN A 427 -22.24 -10.03 -4.74
C ASN A 427 -22.66 -8.55 -4.80
N GLN A 428 -22.62 -7.97 -6.00
CA GLN A 428 -23.14 -6.62 -6.23
C GLN A 428 -24.67 -6.64 -6.05
N LEU A 429 -25.18 -5.78 -5.18
CA LEU A 429 -26.60 -5.66 -4.87
C LEU A 429 -27.24 -4.61 -5.78
N LYS A 430 -28.49 -4.84 -6.18
CA LYS A 430 -29.23 -3.90 -7.04
C LYS A 430 -29.66 -2.68 -6.23
N THR A 431 -29.41 -1.49 -6.77
CA THR A 431 -29.78 -0.20 -6.16
C THR A 431 -30.72 0.58 -7.09
N ASN A 432 -31.43 1.56 -6.53
CA ASN A 432 -32.26 2.49 -7.30
C ASN A 432 -31.46 3.67 -7.90
N LYS A 433 -30.15 3.75 -7.66
CA LYS A 433 -29.29 4.88 -8.04
C LYS A 433 -27.95 4.37 -8.60
N PRO A 434 -27.53 4.79 -9.81
CA PRO A 434 -26.24 4.40 -10.37
C PRO A 434 -25.05 4.81 -9.51
N SER A 435 -25.16 5.93 -8.79
CA SER A 435 -24.12 6.46 -7.89
C SER A 435 -24.06 5.74 -6.53
N THR A 436 -24.83 4.67 -6.33
CA THR A 436 -24.85 3.94 -5.07
C THR A 436 -24.29 2.55 -5.28
N LEU A 437 -23.06 2.34 -4.81
CA LEU A 437 -22.44 1.03 -4.77
C LEU A 437 -22.98 0.29 -3.54
N ALA A 438 -23.61 -0.85 -3.76
CA ALA A 438 -23.97 -1.76 -2.69
C ALA A 438 -23.49 -3.17 -3.03
N TYR A 439 -22.90 -3.86 -2.07
CA TYR A 439 -22.47 -5.24 -2.23
C TYR A 439 -22.53 -6.00 -0.92
N SER A 440 -22.61 -7.32 -1.05
CA SER A 440 -22.52 -8.25 0.08
C SER A 440 -21.30 -9.16 -0.05
N ARG A 441 -20.82 -9.63 1.10
CA ARG A 441 -19.85 -10.71 1.22
C ARG A 441 -20.35 -11.70 2.26
N SER A 442 -20.65 -12.92 1.81
CA SER A 442 -21.25 -13.97 2.66
C SER A 442 -20.29 -15.14 2.81
N SER A 443 -20.07 -15.62 4.04
CA SER A 443 -19.33 -16.86 4.32
C SER A 443 -19.72 -17.42 5.69
N GLY A 444 -19.91 -18.74 5.78
CA GLY A 444 -20.11 -19.44 7.04
C GLY A 444 -21.34 -18.98 7.83
N GLY A 445 -22.45 -18.68 7.15
CA GLY A 445 -23.67 -18.19 7.79
C GLY A 445 -23.65 -16.69 8.13
N ASN A 446 -22.56 -15.96 7.84
CA ASN A 446 -22.43 -14.54 8.14
C ASN A 446 -22.35 -13.73 6.85
N THR A 447 -22.92 -12.52 6.86
CA THR A 447 -22.90 -11.61 5.71
C THR A 447 -22.48 -10.21 6.14
N MET A 448 -21.49 -9.64 5.46
CA MET A 448 -21.24 -8.20 5.50
C MET A 448 -21.92 -7.53 4.31
N ILE A 449 -22.68 -6.46 4.56
CA ILE A 449 -23.24 -5.59 3.51
C ILE A 449 -22.60 -4.21 3.63
N VAL A 450 -22.11 -3.71 2.50
CA VAL A 450 -21.51 -2.38 2.38
C VAL A 450 -22.34 -1.57 1.39
N ILE A 451 -22.65 -0.33 1.76
CA ILE A 451 -23.40 0.63 0.94
C ILE A 451 -22.61 1.92 0.90
N VAL A 452 -22.35 2.46 -0.29
CA VAL A 452 -21.54 3.65 -0.50
C VAL A 452 -22.27 4.60 -1.44
N ASN A 453 -22.36 5.87 -1.06
CA ASN A 453 -22.76 6.93 -1.97
C ASN A 453 -21.53 7.48 -2.69
N LEU A 454 -21.37 7.18 -3.97
CA LEU A 454 -20.23 7.64 -4.79
C LEU A 454 -20.37 9.10 -5.23
N SER A 455 -21.50 9.75 -4.96
CA SER A 455 -21.68 11.17 -5.27
C SER A 455 -20.73 12.02 -4.41
N LYS A 456 -20.10 13.01 -5.06
CA LYS A 456 -19.20 13.97 -4.41
C LYS A 456 -19.94 15.12 -3.72
N ALA A 457 -21.19 15.38 -4.12
CA ALA A 457 -21.89 16.61 -3.75
C ALA A 457 -23.32 16.40 -3.25
N THR A 458 -23.95 15.26 -3.57
CA THR A 458 -25.38 15.05 -3.30
C THR A 458 -25.61 13.95 -2.27
N MET A 459 -26.40 14.29 -1.26
CA MET A 459 -27.05 13.29 -0.40
C MET A 459 -28.05 12.49 -1.25
N SER A 460 -28.19 11.20 -0.95
CA SER A 460 -29.04 10.30 -1.71
C SER A 460 -29.87 9.39 -0.82
N GLY A 461 -31.16 9.26 -1.16
CA GLY A 461 -32.04 8.23 -0.60
C GLY A 461 -31.98 6.95 -1.43
N ASN A 462 -31.53 5.88 -0.79
CA ASN A 462 -31.11 4.65 -1.43
C ASN A 462 -32.02 3.49 -1.04
N LYS A 463 -32.40 2.67 -2.02
CA LYS A 463 -33.10 1.39 -1.85
C LYS A 463 -32.25 0.28 -2.45
N ILE A 464 -31.83 -0.65 -1.60
CA ILE A 464 -30.93 -1.75 -1.93
C ILE A 464 -31.72 -3.05 -1.85
N LYS A 465 -31.77 -3.81 -2.94
CA LYS A 465 -32.42 -5.12 -2.96
C LYS A 465 -31.48 -6.17 -2.36
N VAL A 466 -31.93 -6.82 -1.29
CA VAL A 466 -31.18 -7.88 -0.59
C VAL A 466 -32.09 -9.11 -0.48
N PRO A 467 -31.82 -10.19 -1.23
CA PRO A 467 -32.66 -11.39 -1.20
C PRO A 467 -32.84 -11.94 0.23
N LYS A 468 -34.07 -12.35 0.57
CA LYS A 468 -34.44 -13.02 1.83
C LYS A 468 -34.25 -12.21 3.12
N ILE A 469 -33.77 -10.97 3.05
CA ILE A 469 -33.72 -10.10 4.23
C ILE A 469 -35.14 -9.76 4.69
N SER A 470 -35.33 -9.59 6.00
CA SER A 470 -36.59 -9.13 6.57
C SER A 470 -36.34 -8.34 7.85
N GLN A 471 -37.39 -7.79 8.44
CA GLN A 471 -37.33 -7.11 9.75
C GLN A 471 -36.83 -8.01 10.89
N LYS A 472 -36.92 -9.33 10.73
CA LYS A 472 -36.41 -10.31 11.70
C LYS A 472 -34.91 -10.59 11.55
N THR A 473 -34.28 -10.10 10.47
CA THR A 473 -32.86 -10.31 10.23
C THR A 473 -32.06 -9.33 11.10
N GLU A 474 -31.40 -9.86 12.12
CA GLU A 474 -30.59 -9.05 13.03
C GLU A 474 -29.31 -8.54 12.35
N SER A 475 -29.04 -7.25 12.53
CA SER A 475 -27.85 -6.59 11.99
C SER A 475 -27.05 -5.93 13.10
N ILE A 476 -25.73 -6.04 13.02
CA ILE A 476 -24.76 -5.33 13.85
C ILE A 476 -24.28 -4.12 13.01
N PRO A 477 -24.64 -2.89 13.39
CA PRO A 477 -24.17 -1.70 12.68
C PRO A 477 -22.69 -1.46 13.01
N ILE A 478 -21.81 -1.64 12.02
CA ILE A 478 -20.37 -1.40 12.20
C ILE A 478 -20.02 0.07 11.92
N LYS A 479 -20.54 0.60 10.81
CA LYS A 479 -20.41 2.00 10.42
C LYS A 479 -21.75 2.48 9.92
N VAL A 480 -22.40 3.34 10.70
CA VAL A 480 -23.68 3.96 10.34
C VAL A 480 -23.70 5.40 10.85
N MET A 481 -24.17 6.35 10.04
CA MET A 481 -24.58 7.67 10.55
C MET A 481 -26.09 7.72 10.74
N ASN A 482 -26.84 7.16 9.80
CA ASN A 482 -28.28 6.97 9.87
C ASN A 482 -28.62 5.48 9.99
N ILE A 483 -29.61 5.15 10.83
CA ILE A 483 -30.08 3.77 10.97
C ILE A 483 -30.87 3.39 9.71
N PRO A 484 -30.48 2.33 9.00
CA PRO A 484 -31.19 1.91 7.80
C PRO A 484 -32.52 1.25 8.16
N LEU A 485 -33.54 1.42 7.33
CA LEU A 485 -34.80 0.70 7.44
C LEU A 485 -34.70 -0.63 6.68
N ILE A 486 -34.82 -1.74 7.42
CA ILE A 486 -34.86 -3.10 6.84
C ILE A 486 -36.32 -3.52 6.68
N SER A 487 -36.69 -3.89 5.45
CA SER A 487 -38.00 -4.45 5.11
C SER A 487 -37.83 -5.70 4.25
N GLN A 488 -38.93 -6.36 3.91
CA GLN A 488 -38.88 -7.61 3.13
C GLN A 488 -38.12 -7.39 1.82
N GLY A 489 -36.96 -8.04 1.69
CA GLY A 489 -36.12 -8.00 0.50
C GLY A 489 -35.38 -6.68 0.25
N THR A 490 -35.45 -5.69 1.15
CA THR A 490 -34.94 -4.33 0.90
C THR A 490 -34.30 -3.70 2.14
N ILE A 491 -33.19 -2.99 1.93
CA ILE A 491 -32.62 -2.02 2.87
C ILE A 491 -32.82 -0.62 2.28
N SER A 492 -33.37 0.31 3.07
CA SER A 492 -33.51 1.72 2.69
C SER A 492 -32.67 2.62 3.62
N THR A 493 -31.91 3.55 3.06
CA THR A 493 -31.03 4.44 3.85
C THR A 493 -30.73 5.74 3.11
N ASP A 494 -30.52 6.82 3.86
CA ASP A 494 -30.06 8.11 3.35
C ASP A 494 -28.56 8.27 3.65
N LEU A 495 -27.78 8.54 2.60
CA LEU A 495 -26.33 8.66 2.67
C LEU A 495 -25.88 10.05 2.20
N ASN A 496 -25.04 10.69 3.00
CA ASN A 496 -24.30 11.89 2.63
C ASN A 496 -23.32 11.60 1.48
N PRO A 497 -22.78 12.63 0.81
CA PRO A 497 -21.74 12.45 -0.21
C PRO A 497 -20.57 11.62 0.32
N MET A 498 -20.12 10.63 -0.44
CA MET A 498 -19.01 9.73 -0.08
C MET A 498 -19.18 8.94 1.23
N GLU A 499 -20.38 8.96 1.81
CA GLU A 499 -20.65 8.19 3.03
C GLU A 499 -20.61 6.69 2.73
N VAL A 500 -19.94 5.97 3.63
CA VAL A 500 -19.94 4.50 3.66
C VAL A 500 -20.73 4.02 4.86
N GLN A 501 -21.59 3.05 4.61
CA GLN A 501 -22.35 2.32 5.61
C GLN A 501 -21.98 0.84 5.56
N VAL A 502 -21.67 0.25 6.72
CA VAL A 502 -21.28 -1.16 6.86
C VAL A 502 -22.14 -1.84 7.93
N LEU A 503 -22.78 -2.93 7.53
CA LEU A 503 -23.64 -3.76 8.37
C LEU A 503 -23.12 -5.19 8.36
N LEU A 504 -23.05 -5.82 9.53
CA LEU A 504 -22.73 -7.24 9.66
C LEU A 504 -23.99 -8.00 10.11
N PHE A 505 -24.29 -9.10 9.45
CA PHE A 505 -25.42 -9.96 9.75
C PHE A 505 -24.92 -11.34 10.16
N LYS A 506 -25.50 -11.88 11.23
CA LYS A 506 -25.26 -13.26 11.69
C LYS A 506 -26.43 -14.14 11.25
N ASN A 507 -26.16 -15.42 11.01
CA ASN A 507 -27.16 -16.42 10.60
C ASN A 507 -27.95 -16.00 9.35
N PHE A 508 -27.31 -15.27 8.44
CA PHE A 508 -27.88 -14.75 7.20
C PHE A 508 -26.85 -14.82 6.09
N GLU A 509 -27.26 -15.35 4.93
CA GLU A 509 -26.42 -15.44 3.74
C GLU A 509 -27.15 -14.90 2.52
N VAL A 510 -26.49 -13.99 1.81
CA VAL A 510 -26.85 -13.65 0.43
C VAL A 510 -26.15 -14.65 -0.47
N LYS A 511 -26.94 -15.50 -1.13
CA LYS A 511 -26.47 -16.51 -2.10
C LYS A 511 -26.28 -15.91 -3.48
#